data_AF-A0A1I1RYA0-F1
#
_entry.id   AF-A0A1I1RYA0-F1
#
_cell.length_a   1.000
_cell.length_b   1.000
_cell.length_c   1.000
_cell.angle_alpha   90.00
_cell.angle_beta   90.00
_cell.angle_gamma   90.00
#
_symmetry.space_group_name_H-M   'P 1'
#
loop_
_entity.id
_entity.type
_entity.pdbx_description
1 polymer ?
#
loop_
_entity_poly.entity_id
_entity_poly.type
_entity_poly.pdbx_seq_one_letter_code
_entity_poly.pdbx_strand_id
1 'polypeptide(L)'
;MPGNFDGIKNRKFGIEIEMTGITRCEAAKAIKKVLGGDIDHVGGTYDKYTVGDDRGRDWQIVFDSSIYARKKNGDFASDYYKVELNSPVLEYEDFDLLQNVIRSLRKAGAITGLDYDCGTHIHIDAADYTPQQIRNLVNLWSSKEDFLWDALQVSSARSNYCKKINRTFVEQLNRKKPKTLDR
;
A
#
# COMPACT_ATOMS: atom_id res chain seq x y z
N MET A 1 14.16 28.08 -4.94
CA MET A 1 12.74 27.71 -4.86
C MET A 1 12.67 26.19 -4.92
N PRO A 2 11.90 25.51 -4.06
CA PRO A 2 11.56 24.13 -4.34
C PRO A 2 10.82 24.13 -5.69
N GLY A 3 11.27 23.31 -6.66
CA GLY A 3 10.55 23.14 -7.91
C GLY A 3 9.10 22.72 -7.63
N ASN A 4 8.21 22.89 -8.62
CA ASN A 4 6.77 22.63 -8.51
C ASN A 4 6.35 21.16 -8.23
N PHE A 5 7.29 20.31 -7.83
CA PHE A 5 7.12 18.88 -7.59
C PHE A 5 6.53 18.09 -8.77
N ASP A 6 6.47 18.63 -9.99
CA ASP A 6 5.86 17.96 -11.14
C ASP A 6 6.52 16.62 -11.48
N GLY A 7 7.78 16.43 -11.09
CA GLY A 7 8.46 15.14 -11.21
C GLY A 7 7.73 13.98 -10.52
N ILE A 8 6.94 14.24 -9.48
CA ILE A 8 6.13 13.21 -8.81
C ILE A 8 4.98 12.72 -9.70
N LYS A 9 4.48 13.57 -10.61
CA LYS A 9 3.36 13.23 -11.49
C LYS A 9 3.74 12.21 -12.57
N ASN A 10 5.03 12.09 -12.86
CA ASN A 10 5.54 11.13 -13.85
C ASN A 10 5.92 9.78 -13.24
N ARG A 11 5.73 9.59 -11.92
CA ARG A 11 6.10 8.35 -11.23
C ARG A 11 4.89 7.44 -11.13
N LYS A 12 5.07 6.21 -11.62
CA LYS A 12 4.12 5.14 -11.35
C LYS A 12 4.19 4.74 -9.89
N PHE A 13 3.06 4.28 -9.37
CA PHE A 13 2.98 3.81 -8.00
C PHE A 13 2.00 2.65 -7.86
N GLY A 14 2.08 1.95 -6.74
CA GLY A 14 1.09 0.97 -6.32
C GLY A 14 0.74 1.21 -4.85
N ILE A 15 -0.44 0.77 -4.44
CA ILE A 15 -0.87 0.90 -3.05
C ILE A 15 -1.51 -0.39 -2.57
N GLU A 16 -1.17 -0.77 -1.34
CA GLU A 16 -1.80 -1.84 -0.60
C GLU A 16 -2.49 -1.24 0.63
N ILE A 17 -3.75 -1.60 0.86
CA ILE A 17 -4.54 -1.08 1.98
C ILE A 17 -5.16 -2.25 2.75
N GLU A 18 -4.71 -2.43 3.98
CA GLU A 18 -5.23 -3.42 4.91
C GLU A 18 -6.50 -2.90 5.60
N MET A 19 -7.50 -3.77 5.75
CA MET A 19 -8.79 -3.45 6.36
C MET A 19 -9.49 -4.68 6.97
N THR A 20 -10.44 -4.39 7.84
CA THR A 20 -11.44 -5.33 8.35
C THR A 20 -12.84 -4.71 8.29
N GLY A 21 -13.85 -5.29 8.92
CA GLY A 21 -15.22 -4.77 9.00
C GLY A 21 -16.13 -5.32 7.90
N ILE A 22 -15.55 -5.70 6.76
CA ILE A 22 -16.20 -6.39 5.65
C ILE A 22 -15.37 -7.59 5.22
N THR A 23 -16.02 -8.57 4.58
CA THR A 23 -15.35 -9.73 3.98
C THR A 23 -14.65 -9.37 2.66
N ARG A 24 -13.69 -10.19 2.23
CA ARG A 24 -13.07 -10.06 0.89
C ARG A 24 -14.08 -9.99 -0.25
N CYS A 25 -15.13 -10.82 -0.20
CA CYS A 25 -16.21 -10.80 -1.20
C CYS A 25 -17.00 -9.49 -1.19
N GLU A 26 -17.31 -8.95 0.00
CA GLU A 26 -17.97 -7.65 0.14
C GLU A 26 -17.09 -6.50 -0.36
N ALA A 27 -15.78 -6.55 -0.10
CA ALA A 27 -14.81 -5.60 -0.62
C ALA A 27 -14.74 -5.64 -2.15
N ALA A 28 -14.67 -6.83 -2.77
CA ALA A 28 -14.71 -7.00 -4.22
C ALA A 28 -16.01 -6.41 -4.83
N LYS A 29 -17.16 -6.68 -4.21
CA LYS A 29 -18.45 -6.08 -4.59
C LYS A 29 -18.48 -4.56 -4.43
N ALA A 30 -17.79 -4.02 -3.42
CA ALA A 30 -17.72 -2.59 -3.20
C ALA A 30 -16.89 -1.90 -4.29
N ILE A 31 -15.72 -2.44 -4.65
CA ILE A 31 -14.86 -1.83 -5.66
C ILE A 31 -15.39 -2.02 -7.07
N LYS A 32 -16.10 -3.13 -7.36
CA LYS A 32 -16.82 -3.33 -8.64
C LYS A 32 -17.74 -2.17 -9.00
N LYS A 33 -18.41 -1.55 -8.02
CA LYS A 33 -19.29 -0.40 -8.25
C LYS A 33 -18.56 0.83 -8.79
N VAL A 34 -17.24 0.91 -8.58
CA VAL A 34 -16.38 2.00 -9.06
C VAL A 34 -15.68 1.59 -10.34
N LEU A 35 -15.11 0.39 -10.38
CA LEU A 35 -14.26 -0.09 -11.48
C LEU A 35 -15.05 -0.59 -12.69
N GLY A 36 -16.30 -1.01 -12.50
CA GLY A 36 -17.19 -1.49 -13.56
C GLY A 36 -16.92 -2.91 -14.06
N GLY A 37 -15.75 -3.49 -13.79
CA GLY A 37 -15.39 -4.84 -14.22
C GLY A 37 -16.08 -5.97 -13.47
N ASP A 38 -15.89 -7.19 -13.97
CA ASP A 38 -16.37 -8.39 -13.32
C ASP A 38 -15.47 -8.82 -12.16
N ILE A 39 -16.11 -9.51 -11.20
CA ILE A 39 -15.42 -10.09 -10.05
C ILE A 39 -15.07 -11.53 -10.43
N ASP A 40 -13.80 -11.89 -10.29
CA ASP A 40 -13.36 -13.28 -10.33
C ASP A 40 -12.87 -13.72 -8.95
N HIS A 41 -13.26 -14.93 -8.54
CA HIS A 41 -12.79 -15.55 -7.31
C HIS A 41 -11.72 -16.58 -7.66
N VAL A 42 -10.48 -16.11 -7.72
CA VAL A 42 -9.31 -16.91 -8.09
C VAL A 42 -8.94 -17.93 -6.99
N GLY A 43 -9.22 -17.60 -5.72
CA GLY A 43 -8.95 -18.49 -4.58
C GLY A 43 -7.45 -18.61 -4.24
N GLY A 44 -7.00 -19.82 -3.90
CA GLY A 44 -5.62 -20.11 -3.49
C GLY A 44 -5.29 -19.75 -2.04
N THR A 45 -4.00 -19.75 -1.68
CA THR A 45 -3.51 -19.49 -0.31
C THR A 45 -4.01 -18.16 0.26
N TYR A 46 -4.22 -17.17 -0.60
CA TYR A 46 -4.68 -15.84 -0.23
C TYR A 46 -6.19 -15.62 -0.41
N ASP A 47 -6.94 -16.66 -0.79
CA ASP A 47 -8.39 -16.59 -1.08
C ASP A 47 -8.73 -15.34 -1.94
N LYS A 48 -7.99 -15.20 -3.03
CA LYS A 48 -7.90 -13.96 -3.82
C LYS A 48 -9.15 -13.73 -4.65
N TYR A 49 -9.59 -12.48 -4.69
CA TYR A 49 -10.53 -11.95 -5.68
C TYR A 49 -9.82 -10.95 -6.59
N THR A 50 -10.25 -10.85 -7.83
CA THR A 50 -9.84 -9.79 -8.76
C THR A 50 -11.04 -9.03 -9.29
N VAL A 51 -10.84 -7.74 -9.56
CA VAL A 51 -11.83 -6.87 -10.20
C VAL A 51 -11.12 -6.02 -11.25
N GLY A 52 -11.51 -6.18 -12.51
CA GLY A 52 -10.96 -5.41 -13.62
C GLY A 52 -11.42 -3.94 -13.60
N ASP A 53 -10.58 -3.04 -14.09
CA ASP A 53 -10.95 -1.66 -14.43
C ASP A 53 -11.14 -1.45 -15.95
N ASP A 54 -11.51 -0.24 -16.34
CA ASP A 54 -11.76 0.15 -17.73
C ASP A 54 -10.49 0.20 -18.62
N ARG A 55 -9.31 0.12 -17.99
CA ARG A 55 -7.99 0.03 -18.66
C ARG A 55 -7.50 -1.42 -18.76
N GLY A 56 -8.30 -2.39 -18.36
CA GLY A 56 -7.93 -3.81 -18.38
C GLY A 56 -6.90 -4.19 -17.34
N ARG A 57 -6.81 -3.44 -16.23
CA ARG A 57 -5.95 -3.74 -15.08
C ARG A 57 -6.76 -4.43 -13.99
N ASP A 58 -6.13 -5.37 -13.30
CA ASP A 58 -6.78 -6.08 -12.19
C ASP A 58 -6.41 -5.46 -10.85
N TRP A 59 -7.43 -5.10 -10.08
CA TRP A 59 -7.33 -4.82 -8.65
C TRP A 59 -7.54 -6.12 -7.89
N GLN A 60 -6.73 -6.36 -6.87
CA GLN A 60 -6.77 -7.62 -6.11
C GLN A 60 -7.30 -7.36 -4.70
N ILE A 61 -8.08 -8.31 -4.19
CA ILE A 61 -8.49 -8.36 -2.80
C ILE A 61 -8.01 -9.69 -2.24
N VAL A 62 -7.14 -9.65 -1.24
CA VAL A 62 -6.42 -10.82 -0.73
C VAL A 62 -6.54 -10.93 0.78
N PHE A 63 -6.25 -12.13 1.29
CA PHE A 63 -6.09 -12.40 2.70
C PHE A 63 -4.75 -11.88 3.22
N ASP A 64 -4.78 -11.12 4.30
CA ASP A 64 -3.58 -10.85 5.10
C ASP A 64 -3.76 -11.37 6.54
N SER A 65 -2.96 -12.37 6.89
CA SER A 65 -2.97 -12.99 8.22
C SER A 65 -2.67 -12.02 9.37
N SER A 66 -1.98 -10.91 9.09
CA SER A 66 -1.52 -9.93 10.08
C SER A 66 -2.66 -9.13 10.71
N ILE A 67 -3.78 -8.99 10.00
CA ILE A 67 -4.92 -8.17 10.39
C ILE A 67 -5.70 -8.79 11.55
N TYR A 68 -6.08 -7.97 12.52
CA TYR A 68 -6.95 -8.38 13.61
C TYR A 68 -8.43 -8.23 13.24
N ALA A 69 -9.05 -9.37 12.90
CA ALA A 69 -10.38 -9.43 12.30
C ALA A 69 -11.49 -8.98 13.27
N ARG A 70 -12.17 -7.89 12.90
CA ARG A 70 -13.32 -7.32 13.59
C ARG A 70 -14.46 -6.98 12.63
N LYS A 71 -15.69 -7.17 13.08
CA LYS A 71 -16.86 -6.60 12.43
C LYS A 71 -16.96 -5.10 12.75
N LYS A 72 -17.73 -4.35 11.96
CA LYS A 72 -17.93 -2.90 12.17
C LYS A 72 -18.48 -2.55 13.56
N ASN A 73 -19.23 -3.43 14.20
CA ASN A 73 -19.77 -3.24 15.55
C ASN A 73 -18.76 -3.56 16.67
N GLY A 74 -17.52 -3.95 16.34
CA GLY A 74 -16.47 -4.30 17.30
C GLY A 74 -16.38 -5.79 17.64
N ASP A 75 -17.33 -6.61 17.19
CA ASP A 75 -17.31 -8.05 17.45
C ASP A 75 -16.13 -8.73 16.75
N PHE A 76 -15.66 -9.83 17.33
CA PHE A 76 -14.71 -10.71 16.67
C PHE A 76 -15.27 -11.22 15.33
N ALA A 77 -14.39 -11.30 14.32
CA ALA A 77 -14.73 -11.79 13.01
C ALA A 77 -13.82 -12.96 12.61
N SER A 78 -14.23 -13.71 11.58
CA SER A 78 -13.43 -14.78 11.00
C SER A 78 -12.37 -14.23 10.05
N ASP A 79 -11.47 -15.10 9.60
CA ASP A 79 -10.40 -14.76 8.64
C ASP A 79 -10.92 -14.22 7.28
N TYR A 80 -12.20 -14.40 6.96
CA TYR A 80 -12.81 -13.76 5.78
C TYR A 80 -12.79 -12.23 5.85
N TYR A 81 -12.71 -11.66 7.06
CA TYR A 81 -12.65 -10.22 7.33
C TYR A 81 -11.23 -9.67 7.38
N LYS A 82 -10.20 -10.51 7.21
CA LYS A 82 -8.83 -10.04 7.05
C LYS A 82 -8.58 -9.75 5.58
N VAL A 83 -8.63 -8.48 5.22
CA VAL A 83 -8.72 -8.03 3.82
C VAL A 83 -7.60 -7.04 3.51
N GLU A 84 -6.84 -7.31 2.46
CA GLU A 84 -5.91 -6.35 1.86
C GLU A 84 -6.36 -6.06 0.42
N LEU A 85 -6.44 -4.78 0.06
CA LEU A 85 -6.63 -4.31 -1.32
C LEU A 85 -5.28 -4.03 -1.95
N ASN A 86 -4.99 -4.62 -3.11
CA ASN A 86 -3.75 -4.36 -3.86
C ASN A 86 -4.12 -3.73 -5.19
N SER A 87 -3.66 -2.51 -5.42
CA SER A 87 -3.89 -1.83 -6.69
C SER A 87 -3.04 -2.47 -7.80
N PRO A 88 -3.45 -2.33 -9.08
CA PRO A 88 -2.50 -2.45 -10.17
C PRO A 88 -1.47 -1.31 -10.10
N VAL A 89 -0.53 -1.29 -11.04
CA VAL A 89 0.33 -0.12 -11.22
C VAL A 89 -0.53 1.06 -11.69
N LEU A 90 -0.46 2.15 -10.93
CA LEU A 90 -1.18 3.40 -11.10
C LEU A 90 -0.26 4.52 -11.59
N GLU A 91 -0.87 5.51 -12.24
CA GLU A 91 -0.28 6.76 -12.70
C GLU A 91 -0.92 7.94 -11.94
N TYR A 92 -0.38 9.15 -12.06
CA TYR A 92 -0.86 10.30 -11.28
C TYR A 92 -2.34 10.62 -11.59
N GLU A 93 -2.78 10.36 -12.81
CA GLU A 93 -4.15 10.55 -13.26
C GLU A 93 -5.13 9.58 -12.56
N ASP A 94 -4.66 8.46 -12.02
CA ASP A 94 -5.48 7.47 -11.32
C ASP A 94 -5.81 7.87 -9.86
N PHE A 95 -5.32 9.02 -9.35
CA PHE A 95 -5.56 9.42 -7.96
C PHE A 95 -7.05 9.55 -7.62
N ASP A 96 -7.86 10.07 -8.54
CA ASP A 96 -9.31 10.21 -8.33
C ASP A 96 -10.01 8.84 -8.32
N LEU A 97 -9.58 7.92 -9.19
CA LEU A 97 -10.06 6.53 -9.20
C LEU A 97 -9.75 5.84 -7.87
N LEU A 98 -8.50 5.93 -7.41
CA LEU A 98 -8.06 5.36 -6.13
C LEU A 98 -8.88 5.93 -4.96
N GLN A 99 -9.08 7.25 -4.92
CA GLN A 99 -9.90 7.87 -3.87
C GLN A 99 -11.34 7.36 -3.90
N ASN A 100 -11.92 7.14 -5.08
CA ASN A 100 -13.27 6.62 -5.22
C ASN A 100 -13.38 5.15 -4.79
N VAL A 101 -12.38 4.32 -5.10
CA VAL A 101 -12.25 2.94 -4.58
C VAL A 101 -12.24 2.94 -3.05
N ILE A 102 -11.37 3.75 -2.43
CA ILE A 102 -11.29 3.88 -0.96
C ILE A 102 -12.61 4.35 -0.35
N ARG A 103 -13.26 5.36 -0.95
CA ARG A 103 -14.57 5.85 -0.50
C ARG A 103 -15.64 4.76 -0.60
N SER A 104 -15.60 3.92 -1.64
CA SER A 104 -16.56 2.83 -1.81
C SER A 104 -16.41 1.78 -0.72
N LEU A 105 -15.17 1.37 -0.42
CA LEU A 105 -14.86 0.44 0.68
C LEU A 105 -15.34 0.96 2.03
N ARG A 106 -15.03 2.22 2.35
CA ARG A 106 -15.48 2.87 3.59
C ARG A 106 -17.02 2.92 3.67
N LYS A 107 -17.71 3.25 2.58
CA LYS A 107 -19.18 3.24 2.51
C LYS A 107 -19.76 1.83 2.71
N ALA A 108 -19.07 0.79 2.23
CA ALA A 108 -19.46 -0.60 2.43
C ALA A 108 -19.26 -1.08 3.88
N GLY A 109 -18.50 -0.33 4.70
CA GLY A 109 -18.29 -0.64 6.11
C GLY A 109 -16.87 -1.12 6.44
N ALA A 110 -15.93 -1.02 5.49
CA ALA A 110 -14.53 -1.26 5.78
C ALA A 110 -14.03 -0.30 6.88
N ILE A 111 -13.27 -0.85 7.81
CA ILE A 111 -12.56 -0.12 8.86
C ILE A 111 -11.08 -0.50 8.81
N THR A 112 -10.22 0.43 9.16
CA THR A 112 -8.76 0.27 9.17
C THR A 112 -8.20 1.03 10.37
N GLY A 113 -6.92 0.85 10.66
CA GLY A 113 -6.24 1.51 11.76
C GLY A 113 -5.51 0.55 12.70
N LEU A 114 -4.86 1.16 13.70
CA LEU A 114 -3.96 0.47 14.62
C LEU A 114 -4.63 -0.64 15.42
N ASP A 115 -5.87 -0.41 15.89
CA ASP A 115 -6.61 -1.37 16.71
C ASP A 115 -6.93 -2.69 15.97
N TYR A 116 -6.72 -2.71 14.65
CA TYR A 116 -6.97 -3.85 13.78
C TYR A 116 -5.69 -4.38 13.13
N ASP A 117 -4.53 -3.92 13.59
CA ASP A 117 -3.23 -4.23 12.97
C ASP A 117 -3.21 -3.97 11.46
N CYS A 118 -3.91 -2.94 10.99
CA CYS A 118 -3.93 -2.57 9.57
C CYS A 118 -2.86 -1.51 9.24
N GLY A 119 -2.18 -1.69 8.11
CA GLY A 119 -1.21 -0.81 7.50
C GLY A 119 -1.59 -0.29 6.12
N THR A 120 -0.69 0.48 5.54
CA THR A 120 -0.76 0.95 4.15
C THR A 120 0.62 0.90 3.55
N HIS A 121 0.76 0.26 2.40
CA HIS A 121 2.02 0.19 1.67
C HIS A 121 1.93 1.04 0.42
N ILE A 122 2.98 1.83 0.16
CA ILE A 122 3.08 2.66 -1.03
C ILE A 122 4.33 2.23 -1.79
N HIS A 123 4.13 1.68 -2.97
CA HIS A 123 5.17 1.28 -3.89
C HIS A 123 5.41 2.42 -4.86
N ILE A 124 6.64 2.91 -4.98
CA ILE A 124 6.99 3.98 -5.91
C ILE A 124 7.96 3.42 -6.95
N ASP A 125 7.65 3.61 -8.23
CA ASP A 125 8.54 3.22 -9.31
C ASP A 125 9.83 4.05 -9.29
N ALA A 126 10.95 3.34 -9.38
CA ALA A 126 12.29 3.89 -9.42
C ALA A 126 13.16 3.19 -10.48
N ALA A 127 12.55 2.56 -11.48
CA ALA A 127 13.26 1.80 -12.51
C ALA A 127 14.27 2.65 -13.31
N ASP A 128 14.04 3.94 -13.44
CA ASP A 128 14.91 4.90 -14.12
C ASP A 128 15.96 5.56 -13.19
N TYR A 129 16.01 5.18 -11.91
CA TYR A 129 16.97 5.78 -10.98
C TYR A 129 18.37 5.21 -11.20
N THR A 130 19.34 6.11 -11.30
CA THR A 130 20.75 5.75 -11.23
C THR A 130 21.14 5.27 -9.82
N PRO A 131 22.23 4.50 -9.67
CA PRO A 131 22.78 4.13 -8.36
C PRO A 131 23.00 5.32 -7.43
N GLN A 132 23.44 6.46 -7.98
CA GLN A 132 23.62 7.69 -7.22
C GLN A 132 22.29 8.28 -6.75
N GLN A 133 21.24 8.26 -7.57
CA GLN A 133 19.89 8.70 -7.17
C GLN A 133 19.29 7.79 -6.09
N ILE A 134 19.44 6.47 -6.20
CA ILE A 134 19.00 5.53 -5.15
C ILE A 134 19.74 5.81 -3.83
N ARG A 135 21.06 5.99 -3.88
CA ARG A 135 21.84 6.34 -2.68
C ARG A 135 21.40 7.67 -2.07
N ASN A 136 21.10 8.67 -2.90
CA ASN A 136 20.58 9.95 -2.43
C ASN A 136 19.21 9.78 -1.76
N LEU A 137 18.32 9.00 -2.36
CA LEU A 137 16.99 8.69 -1.80
C LEU A 137 17.12 8.01 -0.43
N VAL A 138 17.95 6.97 -0.32
CA VAL A 138 18.21 6.27 0.95
C VAL A 138 18.73 7.24 2.02
N ASN A 139 19.68 8.11 1.66
CA ASN A 139 20.22 9.09 2.60
C ASN A 139 19.20 10.14 3.03
N LEU A 140 18.40 10.66 2.09
CA LEU A 140 17.33 11.60 2.39
C LEU A 140 16.29 10.96 3.31
N TRP A 141 15.79 9.78 2.96
CA TRP A 141 14.86 9.02 3.79
C TRP A 141 15.43 8.78 5.18
N SER A 142 16.62 8.18 5.28
CA SER A 142 17.30 7.90 6.55
C SER A 142 17.52 9.14 7.43
N SER A 143 17.69 10.33 6.82
CA SER A 143 17.88 11.59 7.54
C SER A 143 16.58 12.26 8.00
N LYS A 144 15.44 11.87 7.40
CA LYS A 144 14.11 12.44 7.66
C LYS A 144 13.12 11.42 8.24
N GLU A 145 13.53 10.18 8.40
CA GLU A 145 12.67 9.07 8.78
C GLU A 145 11.91 9.33 10.07
N ASP A 146 12.57 9.85 11.11
CA ASP A 146 11.91 10.18 12.39
C ASP A 146 10.83 11.26 12.21
N PHE A 147 11.14 12.31 11.43
CA PHE A 147 10.18 13.37 11.11
C PHE A 147 8.99 12.84 10.32
N LEU A 148 9.22 11.97 9.33
CA LEU A 148 8.16 11.35 8.54
C LEU A 148 7.31 10.41 9.40
N TRP A 149 7.93 9.69 10.34
CA TRP A 149 7.26 8.83 11.31
C TRP A 149 6.25 9.62 12.15
N ASP A 150 6.69 10.77 12.67
CA ASP A 150 5.88 11.66 13.48
C ASP A 150 4.78 12.32 12.65
N ALA A 151 5.13 12.82 11.45
CA ALA A 151 4.18 13.50 10.57
C ALA A 151 3.05 12.59 10.08
N LEU A 152 3.37 11.33 9.79
CA LEU A 152 2.40 10.29 9.40
C LEU A 152 1.72 9.62 10.60
N GLN A 153 2.07 10.04 11.83
CA GLN A 153 1.53 9.50 13.09
C GLN A 153 1.64 7.96 13.16
N VAL A 154 2.78 7.43 12.70
CA VAL A 154 3.00 5.98 12.67
C VAL A 154 3.17 5.49 14.11
N SER A 155 2.26 4.61 14.54
CA SER A 155 2.28 4.05 15.89
C SER A 155 3.59 3.30 16.18
N SER A 156 4.17 3.55 17.35
CA SER A 156 5.34 2.81 17.83
C SER A 156 5.07 1.31 18.00
N ALA A 157 3.82 0.91 18.24
CA ALA A 157 3.43 -0.50 18.31
C ALA A 157 3.64 -1.25 16.98
N ARG A 158 3.60 -0.52 15.85
CA ARG A 158 3.88 -1.09 14.52
C ARG A 158 5.38 -1.26 14.24
N SER A 159 6.29 -0.75 15.07
CA SER A 159 7.74 -0.83 14.83
C SER A 159 8.28 -2.26 14.68
N ASN A 160 7.56 -3.25 15.20
CA ASN A 160 7.88 -4.67 15.02
C ASN A 160 7.59 -5.18 13.60
N TYR A 161 6.57 -4.63 12.94
CA TYR A 161 6.11 -5.01 11.60
C TYR A 161 6.66 -4.06 10.53
N CYS A 162 6.44 -2.75 10.71
CA CYS A 162 6.99 -1.69 9.89
C CYS A 162 8.29 -1.23 10.56
N LYS A 163 9.44 -1.75 10.14
CA LYS A 163 10.74 -1.36 10.70
C LYS A 163 11.26 -0.09 10.02
N LYS A 164 11.90 0.76 10.81
CA LYS A 164 12.77 1.83 10.30
C LYS A 164 13.91 1.25 9.44
N ILE A 165 14.48 2.09 8.58
CA ILE A 165 15.54 1.70 7.68
C ILE A 165 16.73 1.11 8.44
N ASN A 166 17.27 0.01 7.92
CA ASN A 166 18.41 -0.65 8.54
C ASN A 166 19.64 0.27 8.51
N ARG A 167 20.11 0.72 9.67
CA ARG A 167 21.26 1.63 9.78
C ARG A 167 22.55 1.03 9.24
N THR A 168 22.79 -0.27 9.46
CA THR A 168 23.93 -0.98 8.88
C THR A 168 23.90 -0.97 7.36
N PHE A 169 22.71 -1.09 6.74
CA PHE A 169 22.57 -0.94 5.28
C PHE A 169 22.97 0.46 4.82
N VAL A 170 22.50 1.52 5.49
CA VAL A 170 22.83 2.91 5.15
C VAL A 170 24.33 3.18 5.26
N GLU A 171 24.98 2.70 6.31
CA GLU A 171 26.42 2.80 6.53
C GLU A 171 27.21 2.09 5.42
N GLN A 172 26.83 0.85 5.10
CA GLN A 172 27.48 0.07 4.04
C GLN A 172 27.32 0.73 2.67
N LEU A 173 26.12 1.25 2.37
CA LEU A 173 25.84 1.95 1.12
C LEU A 173 26.72 3.21 0.97
N ASN A 174 26.87 3.98 2.06
CA ASN A 174 27.71 5.19 2.06
C ASN A 174 29.21 4.91 2.05
N ARG A 175 29.64 3.75 2.59
CA ARG A 175 31.03 3.31 2.49
C ARG A 175 31.36 2.82 1.08
N LYS A 176 30.52 1.95 0.50
CA LYS A 176 30.77 1.33 -0.81
C LYS A 176 30.58 2.30 -1.98
N LYS A 177 29.59 3.20 -1.90
CA LYS A 177 29.22 4.15 -2.96
C LYS A 177 29.11 3.45 -4.33
N PRO A 178 28.20 2.47 -4.47
CA PRO A 178 28.09 1.66 -5.68
C PRO A 178 27.81 2.54 -6.91
N LYS A 179 28.39 2.12 -8.05
CA LYS A 179 28.27 2.80 -9.34
C LYS A 179 27.36 2.07 -10.32
N THR A 180 26.87 0.89 -9.96
CA THR A 180 25.96 0.04 -10.74
C THR A 180 24.83 -0.46 -9.83
N LEU A 181 23.70 -0.89 -10.41
CA LEU A 181 22.60 -1.55 -9.69
C LEU A 181 22.75 -3.08 -9.67
N ASP A 182 23.72 -3.60 -10.40
CA ASP A 182 24.05 -5.03 -10.42
C ASP A 182 24.55 -5.50 -9.05
N ARG A 183 24.28 -6.77 -8.75
CA ARG A 183 24.64 -7.41 -7.49
C ARG A 183 26.15 -7.52 -7.27
#